data_AF-M3J1S6-F1
#
_entry.id   AF-M3J1S6-F1
#
_cell.length_a   1.000
_cell.length_b   1.000
_cell.length_c   1.000
_cell.angle_alpha   90.00
_cell.angle_beta   90.00
_cell.angle_gamma   90.00
#
_symmetry.space_group_name_H-M   'P 1'
#
loop_
_entity.id
_entity.type
_entity.pdbx_description
1 polymer ?
#
loop_
_entity_poly.entity_id
_entity_poly.type
_entity_poly.pdbx_seq_one_letter_code
_entity_poly.pdbx_strand_id
1 'polypeptide(L)'
;MKIFRKLITTLLIYYHLATALDITENRITTDIDKIDEGNPVVICSNSYWSIVDVAKVEFKEDITVESNAMLYVSSTSDISLDFGHPEYKKLLNNGIIAVNGLASSAYVKVHLVANPFVNNGGMYFASSGSNSDNWYLTSNGEMVNNDLMVFYQKQRSASLVDIRGMTNNGQIYFRNSNFLINGDRAGTGCFTAIDGGSFYIKYPEMNFASTLSWYLADSTASMVVNGDSNEDIDNITFKVYGFGNGNKIELSSTSEKLDDSTYIYDAEAGVLTITSPCGYICNFDIGTGYNTELFEDFILIEEGESPDQNKKVKCITYPGKVPARELPASCQIPYKDAPPFPMDDTFPMTTVFTSTWESTDNAGSTITESGLISRIGTSDNTISTFPNPPVYTSTWVDDDTVTRSGLISQSGIDVETISTFPLNP
;
A
#
# COMPACT_ATOMS: atom_id res chain seq x y z
N MET A 1 -7.11 -64.95 -6.82
CA MET A 1 -6.33 -63.77 -7.25
C MET A 1 -7.19 -62.61 -7.81
N LYS A 2 -8.40 -62.35 -7.27
CA LYS A 2 -9.25 -61.19 -7.64
C LYS A 2 -9.75 -60.38 -6.43
N ILE A 3 -9.51 -60.86 -5.20
CA ILE A 3 -9.91 -60.19 -3.96
C ILE A 3 -8.80 -59.24 -3.45
N PHE A 4 -7.52 -59.56 -3.72
CA PHE A 4 -6.38 -58.69 -3.38
C PHE A 4 -6.29 -57.40 -4.21
N ARG A 5 -6.97 -57.33 -5.36
CA ARG A 5 -6.94 -56.15 -6.25
C ARG A 5 -8.00 -55.11 -5.89
N LYS A 6 -8.92 -55.40 -4.97
CA LYS A 6 -9.90 -54.43 -4.46
C LYS A 6 -9.49 -53.83 -3.12
N LEU A 7 -8.68 -54.52 -2.30
CA LEU A 7 -8.12 -53.91 -1.10
C LEU A 7 -7.00 -52.90 -1.39
N ILE A 8 -6.23 -53.08 -2.47
CA ILE A 8 -5.16 -52.14 -2.85
C ILE A 8 -5.74 -50.84 -3.45
N THR A 9 -6.91 -50.88 -4.08
CA THR A 9 -7.56 -49.66 -4.64
C THR A 9 -8.29 -48.84 -3.57
N THR A 10 -8.74 -49.46 -2.47
CA THR A 10 -9.31 -48.71 -1.33
C THR A 10 -8.23 -48.18 -0.38
N LEU A 11 -6.99 -48.67 -0.47
CA LEU A 11 -5.82 -48.12 0.26
C LEU A 11 -5.05 -47.03 -0.51
N LEU A 12 -5.35 -46.80 -1.79
CA LEU A 12 -4.73 -45.74 -2.61
C LEU A 12 -5.66 -44.53 -2.86
N ILE A 13 -6.82 -44.50 -2.19
CA ILE A 13 -7.66 -43.31 -2.03
C ILE A 13 -7.69 -42.94 -0.54
N TYR A 14 -6.54 -42.97 0.12
CA TYR A 14 -6.19 -41.86 0.99
C TYR A 14 -5.49 -40.85 0.09
N TYR A 15 -6.28 -40.22 -0.79
CA TYR A 15 -5.90 -38.90 -1.27
C TYR A 15 -5.72 -38.08 -0.01
N HIS A 16 -4.54 -37.50 0.19
CA HIS A 16 -4.34 -36.46 1.18
C HIS A 16 -5.40 -35.40 0.91
N LEU A 17 -6.52 -35.44 1.62
CA LEU A 17 -7.28 -34.25 1.91
C LEU A 17 -6.32 -33.45 2.77
N ALA A 18 -5.52 -32.58 2.13
CA ALA A 18 -4.72 -31.60 2.84
C ALA A 18 -5.74 -30.77 3.62
N THR A 19 -5.79 -31.01 4.93
CA THR A 19 -6.61 -30.21 5.84
C THR A 19 -5.92 -28.87 5.93
N ALA A 20 -6.66 -27.79 5.68
CA ALA A 20 -6.11 -26.46 5.86
C ALA A 20 -5.58 -26.31 7.31
N LEU A 21 -4.47 -25.60 7.45
CA LEU A 21 -4.01 -25.08 8.74
C LEU A 21 -4.83 -23.84 9.05
N ASP A 22 -5.84 -24.02 9.90
CA ASP A 22 -6.69 -22.94 10.37
C ASP A 22 -6.08 -22.30 11.62
N ILE A 23 -5.79 -21.01 11.56
CA ILE A 23 -5.38 -20.18 12.70
C ILE A 23 -6.65 -19.58 13.30
N THR A 24 -7.25 -20.30 14.24
CA THR A 24 -8.48 -19.92 14.97
C THR A 24 -8.22 -19.21 16.29
N GLU A 25 -6.96 -19.16 16.70
CA GLU A 25 -6.48 -18.47 17.89
C GLU A 25 -5.15 -17.77 17.56
N ASN A 26 -4.82 -16.73 18.34
CA ASN A 26 -3.60 -15.96 18.18
C ASN A 26 -2.37 -16.87 18.23
N ARG A 27 -1.51 -16.72 17.23
CA ARG A 27 -0.32 -17.55 17.09
C ARG A 27 0.91 -16.69 16.89
N ILE A 28 1.95 -16.98 17.66
CA ILE A 28 3.30 -16.43 17.46
C ILE A 28 4.24 -17.58 17.09
N THR A 29 4.95 -17.46 15.98
CA THR A 29 5.92 -18.45 15.50
C THR A 29 7.28 -17.79 15.33
N THR A 30 8.29 -18.33 16.00
CA THR A 30 9.71 -17.92 15.86
C THR A 30 10.58 -19.02 15.26
N ASP A 31 9.97 -20.12 14.83
CA ASP A 31 10.64 -21.34 14.39
C ASP A 31 10.20 -21.69 12.96
N ILE A 32 11.18 -21.81 12.07
CA ILE A 32 11.00 -22.07 10.64
C ILE A 32 10.24 -23.37 10.38
N ASP A 33 10.46 -24.39 11.20
CA ASP A 33 9.87 -25.72 10.99
C ASP A 33 8.36 -25.73 11.25
N LYS A 34 7.79 -24.62 11.75
CA LYS A 34 6.37 -24.48 12.10
C LYS A 34 5.56 -23.61 11.15
N ILE A 35 6.15 -23.15 10.04
CA ILE A 35 5.51 -22.20 9.12
C ILE A 35 4.51 -22.87 8.17
N ASP A 36 4.88 -23.93 7.45
CA ASP A 36 3.91 -24.68 6.64
C ASP A 36 4.53 -25.99 6.11
N GLU A 37 3.92 -27.13 6.43
CA GLU A 37 4.32 -28.47 5.97
C GLU A 37 3.72 -28.85 4.61
N GLY A 38 3.00 -27.94 3.95
CA GLY A 38 2.36 -28.16 2.65
C GLY A 38 0.84 -28.26 2.70
N ASN A 39 0.20 -27.48 3.58
CA ASN A 39 -1.25 -27.39 3.68
C ASN A 39 -1.72 -25.95 3.39
N PRO A 40 -2.91 -25.76 2.78
CA PRO A 40 -3.52 -24.44 2.69
C PRO A 40 -3.60 -23.76 4.06
N VAL A 41 -3.37 -22.46 4.13
CA VAL A 41 -3.42 -21.68 5.38
C VAL A 41 -4.63 -20.76 5.37
N VAL A 42 -5.41 -20.79 6.45
CA VAL A 42 -6.49 -19.83 6.70
C VAL A 42 -6.24 -19.15 8.04
N ILE A 43 -6.13 -17.82 8.04
CA ILE A 43 -6.17 -17.04 9.29
C ILE A 43 -7.59 -16.56 9.48
N CYS A 44 -8.26 -17.12 10.49
CA CYS A 44 -9.67 -16.88 10.75
C CYS A 44 -9.91 -15.50 11.36
N SER A 45 -11.11 -14.98 11.15
CA SER A 45 -11.56 -13.70 11.69
C SER A 45 -11.30 -13.60 13.20
N ASN A 46 -10.81 -12.45 13.66
CA ASN A 46 -10.41 -12.19 15.05
C ASN A 46 -9.21 -13.01 15.55
N SER A 47 -8.41 -13.57 14.65
CA SER A 47 -7.14 -14.24 14.95
C SER A 47 -5.99 -13.59 14.20
N TYR A 48 -4.77 -13.73 14.73
CA TYR A 48 -3.54 -13.36 14.02
C TYR A 48 -2.57 -14.51 13.98
N TRP A 49 -1.72 -14.47 12.97
CA TRP A 49 -0.46 -15.20 12.96
C TRP A 49 0.69 -14.22 12.83
N SER A 50 1.51 -14.11 13.88
CA SER A 50 2.75 -13.34 13.90
C SER A 50 3.94 -14.27 13.74
N ILE A 51 4.64 -14.17 12.62
CA ILE A 51 5.88 -14.91 12.35
C ILE A 51 7.03 -13.93 12.56
N VAL A 52 7.87 -14.20 13.56
CA VAL A 52 8.87 -13.24 14.05
C VAL A 52 10.26 -13.85 13.98
N ASP A 53 11.21 -13.10 13.42
CA ASP A 53 12.62 -13.46 13.32
C ASP A 53 12.88 -14.80 12.61
N VAL A 54 12.02 -15.13 11.64
CA VAL A 54 12.23 -16.26 10.73
C VAL A 54 12.68 -15.74 9.38
N ALA A 55 13.91 -16.09 8.99
CA ALA A 55 14.55 -15.53 7.80
C ALA A 55 13.86 -15.90 6.47
N LYS A 56 13.17 -17.05 6.41
CA LYS A 56 12.50 -17.50 5.18
C LYS A 56 11.08 -17.98 5.50
N VAL A 57 10.07 -17.23 5.11
CA VAL A 57 8.66 -17.56 5.25
C VAL A 57 8.08 -17.86 3.87
N GLU A 58 8.00 -19.14 3.52
CA GLU A 58 7.48 -19.58 2.22
C GLU A 58 6.27 -20.49 2.44
N PHE A 59 5.08 -20.00 2.08
CA PHE A 59 3.86 -20.81 2.08
C PHE A 59 3.81 -21.60 0.78
N LYS A 60 3.43 -22.90 0.85
CA LYS A 60 3.46 -23.78 -0.33
C LYS A 60 2.10 -23.97 -0.99
N GLU A 61 1.05 -23.62 -0.26
CA GLU A 61 -0.35 -23.79 -0.64
C GLU A 61 -1.09 -22.46 -0.50
N ASP A 62 -2.40 -22.48 -0.77
CA ASP A 62 -3.26 -21.28 -0.72
C ASP A 62 -3.15 -20.56 0.63
N ILE A 63 -3.12 -19.22 0.61
CA ILE A 63 -3.27 -18.36 1.79
C ILE A 63 -4.62 -17.65 1.72
N THR A 64 -5.38 -17.72 2.80
CA THR A 64 -6.56 -16.87 3.02
C THR A 64 -6.46 -16.15 4.35
N VAL A 65 -6.47 -14.82 4.30
CA VAL A 65 -6.62 -13.96 5.49
C VAL A 65 -8.04 -13.44 5.50
N GLU A 66 -8.84 -13.85 6.48
CA GLU A 66 -10.23 -13.41 6.59
C GLU A 66 -10.34 -11.92 6.99
N SER A 67 -11.56 -11.40 6.93
CA SER A 67 -11.83 -10.06 7.47
C SER A 67 -11.52 -10.03 8.96
N ASN A 68 -10.94 -8.93 9.45
CA ASN A 68 -10.51 -8.81 10.86
C ASN A 68 -9.50 -9.90 11.28
N ALA A 69 -8.74 -10.47 10.34
CA ALA A 69 -7.63 -11.38 10.59
C ALA A 69 -6.30 -10.72 10.17
N MET A 70 -5.18 -11.15 10.75
CA MET A 70 -3.87 -10.57 10.43
C MET A 70 -2.78 -11.62 10.26
N LEU A 71 -1.93 -11.44 9.25
CA LEU A 71 -0.69 -12.18 9.05
C LEU A 71 0.48 -11.20 9.11
N TYR A 72 1.39 -11.43 10.05
CA TYR A 72 2.63 -10.65 10.19
C TYR A 72 3.84 -11.52 9.86
N VAL A 73 4.77 -10.99 9.07
CA VAL A 73 6.10 -11.56 8.82
C VAL A 73 7.11 -10.47 9.16
N SER A 74 7.72 -10.57 10.34
CA SER A 74 8.43 -9.45 10.93
C SER A 74 9.78 -9.84 11.49
N SER A 75 10.67 -8.86 11.64
CA SER A 75 11.93 -9.05 12.34
C SER A 75 12.16 -7.96 13.38
N THR A 76 12.74 -8.39 14.50
CA THR A 76 13.31 -7.51 15.54
C THR A 76 14.83 -7.46 15.50
N SER A 77 15.44 -8.24 14.61
CA SER A 77 16.88 -8.49 14.53
C SER A 77 17.44 -8.20 13.13
N ASP A 78 18.76 -8.19 13.01
CA ASP A 78 19.44 -7.98 11.73
C ASP A 78 19.49 -9.28 10.89
N ILE A 79 18.34 -9.72 10.38
CA ILE A 79 18.21 -10.89 9.51
C ILE A 79 17.60 -10.53 8.16
N SER A 80 17.97 -11.25 7.10
CA SER A 80 17.25 -11.15 5.83
C SER A 80 15.88 -11.81 5.98
N LEU A 81 14.82 -11.10 5.59
CA LEU A 81 13.46 -11.63 5.55
C LEU A 81 13.08 -11.96 4.12
N ASP A 82 12.74 -13.21 3.84
CA ASP A 82 12.22 -13.68 2.55
C ASP A 82 10.78 -14.16 2.74
N PHE A 83 9.81 -13.43 2.18
CA PHE A 83 8.39 -13.79 2.17
C PHE A 83 7.98 -14.24 0.77
N GLY A 84 7.63 -15.52 0.65
CA GLY A 84 7.36 -16.18 -0.63
C GLY A 84 5.97 -16.83 -0.71
N HIS A 85 5.39 -16.79 -1.90
CA HIS A 85 4.18 -17.52 -2.25
C HIS A 85 4.22 -17.99 -3.73
N PRO A 86 3.71 -19.20 -4.05
CA PRO A 86 3.89 -19.83 -5.36
C PRO A 86 2.76 -19.58 -6.36
N GLU A 87 3.17 -19.57 -7.64
CA GLU A 87 2.41 -19.12 -8.82
C GLU A 87 1.01 -19.68 -9.02
N TYR A 88 0.76 -20.92 -8.62
CA TYR A 88 -0.49 -21.63 -8.88
C TYR A 88 -1.39 -21.75 -7.66
N LYS A 89 -1.06 -21.04 -6.59
CA LYS A 89 -1.84 -21.02 -5.35
C LYS A 89 -2.54 -19.69 -5.21
N LYS A 90 -3.65 -19.69 -4.50
CA LYS A 90 -4.43 -18.49 -4.25
C LYS A 90 -3.83 -17.70 -3.08
N LEU A 91 -3.70 -16.40 -3.25
CA LEU A 91 -3.50 -15.46 -2.16
C LEU A 91 -4.73 -14.55 -2.08
N LEU A 92 -5.54 -14.73 -1.03
CA LEU A 92 -6.72 -13.91 -0.76
C LEU A 92 -6.55 -13.17 0.57
N ASN A 93 -6.47 -11.84 0.52
CA ASN A 93 -6.40 -11.00 1.71
C ASN A 93 -7.68 -10.18 1.87
N ASN A 94 -8.46 -10.44 2.92
CA ASN A 94 -9.58 -9.58 3.37
C ASN A 94 -9.27 -8.86 4.70
N GLY A 95 -8.09 -9.09 5.26
CA GLY A 95 -7.65 -8.54 6.54
C GLY A 95 -6.38 -7.72 6.38
N ILE A 96 -5.35 -8.03 7.18
CA ILE A 96 -4.03 -7.39 7.09
C ILE A 96 -2.95 -8.43 6.78
N ILE A 97 -2.10 -8.14 5.80
CA ILE A 97 -0.81 -8.81 5.62
C ILE A 97 0.29 -7.76 5.78
N ALA A 98 1.19 -7.95 6.75
CA ALA A 98 2.27 -7.01 7.01
C ALA A 98 3.63 -7.72 7.02
N VAL A 99 4.52 -7.28 6.15
CA VAL A 99 5.93 -7.68 6.14
C VAL A 99 6.75 -6.52 6.71
N ASN A 100 7.40 -6.73 7.85
CA ASN A 100 8.12 -5.68 8.56
C ASN A 100 9.59 -6.07 8.83
N GLY A 101 10.48 -5.62 7.94
CA GLY A 101 11.93 -5.74 8.06
C GLY A 101 12.63 -4.44 8.47
N LEU A 102 11.94 -3.51 9.15
CA LEU A 102 12.52 -2.20 9.50
C LEU A 102 13.70 -2.29 10.47
N ALA A 103 13.72 -3.32 11.33
CA ALA A 103 14.81 -3.56 12.28
C ALA A 103 16.08 -4.11 11.63
N SER A 104 15.98 -4.63 10.40
CA SER A 104 17.07 -5.32 9.71
C SER A 104 17.80 -4.40 8.74
N SER A 105 19.14 -4.43 8.78
CA SER A 105 19.98 -3.84 7.75
C SER A 105 20.16 -4.77 6.56
N ALA A 106 19.89 -6.07 6.69
CA ALA A 106 19.89 -7.01 5.58
C ALA A 106 18.73 -6.75 4.60
N TYR A 107 18.83 -7.29 3.38
CA TYR A 107 17.78 -7.12 2.37
C TYR A 107 16.51 -7.90 2.74
N VAL A 108 15.37 -7.31 2.41
CA VAL A 108 14.03 -7.91 2.47
C VAL A 108 13.65 -8.36 1.06
N LYS A 109 13.21 -9.60 0.94
CA LYS A 109 12.69 -10.18 -0.30
C LYS A 109 11.21 -10.50 -0.13
N VAL A 110 10.41 -10.03 -1.07
CA VAL A 110 8.99 -10.34 -1.17
C VAL A 110 8.76 -10.89 -2.56
N HIS A 111 8.43 -12.17 -2.66
CA HIS A 111 8.22 -12.85 -3.94
C HIS A 111 6.84 -13.52 -3.93
N LEU A 112 5.82 -12.75 -4.31
CA LEU A 112 4.44 -13.21 -4.33
C LEU A 112 4.03 -13.48 -5.77
N VAL A 113 4.11 -14.76 -6.13
CA VAL A 113 3.54 -15.27 -7.36
C VAL A 113 2.26 -15.98 -6.90
N ALA A 114 1.10 -15.58 -7.39
CA ALA A 114 -0.17 -16.19 -6.95
C ALA A 114 -1.15 -16.28 -8.12
N ASN A 115 -2.15 -17.13 -8.01
CA ASN A 115 -3.23 -17.25 -8.98
C ASN A 115 -4.50 -17.81 -8.31
N PRO A 116 -5.51 -16.97 -8.01
CA PRO A 116 -5.50 -15.52 -8.14
C PRO A 116 -4.74 -14.84 -6.98
N PHE A 117 -4.35 -13.59 -7.20
CA PHE A 117 -3.91 -12.64 -6.17
C PHE A 117 -5.05 -11.63 -5.95
N VAL A 118 -5.64 -11.59 -4.77
CA VAL A 118 -6.73 -10.64 -4.45
C VAL A 118 -6.47 -9.98 -3.11
N ASN A 119 -6.33 -8.66 -3.12
CA ASN A 119 -6.25 -7.83 -1.94
C ASN A 119 -7.50 -6.96 -1.78
N ASN A 120 -8.28 -7.24 -0.74
CA ASN A 120 -9.45 -6.47 -0.30
C ASN A 120 -9.23 -5.77 1.05
N GLY A 121 -8.05 -5.89 1.64
CA GLY A 121 -7.67 -5.25 2.89
C GLY A 121 -6.34 -4.51 2.80
N GLY A 122 -5.60 -4.45 3.90
CA GLY A 122 -4.31 -3.77 3.96
C GLY A 122 -3.14 -4.71 3.71
N MET A 123 -2.25 -4.35 2.78
CA MET A 123 -0.92 -4.96 2.66
C MET A 123 0.18 -3.94 2.92
N TYR A 124 1.14 -4.30 3.77
CA TYR A 124 2.23 -3.43 4.17
C TYR A 124 3.56 -4.14 3.96
N PHE A 125 4.47 -3.49 3.25
CA PHE A 125 5.82 -3.99 2.99
C PHE A 125 6.81 -2.93 3.42
N ALA A 126 7.50 -3.19 4.53
CA ALA A 126 8.40 -2.25 5.16
C ALA A 126 9.81 -2.84 5.28
N SER A 127 10.83 -2.06 4.95
CA SER A 127 12.23 -2.44 5.14
C SER A 127 13.09 -1.24 5.54
N SER A 128 14.32 -1.47 5.98
CA SER A 128 15.21 -0.36 6.33
C SER A 128 15.70 0.44 5.12
N GLY A 129 15.77 -0.17 3.93
CA GLY A 129 16.45 0.41 2.76
C GLY A 129 17.98 0.48 2.89
N SER A 130 18.58 -0.24 3.86
CA SER A 130 20.04 -0.31 4.03
C SER A 130 20.73 -1.11 2.92
N ASN A 131 19.98 -2.00 2.27
CA ASN A 131 20.40 -2.78 1.12
C ASN A 131 19.35 -2.69 0.01
N SER A 132 19.71 -3.17 -1.18
CA SER A 132 18.76 -3.31 -2.27
C SER A 132 17.86 -4.53 -2.03
N ASP A 133 16.69 -4.28 -1.46
CA ASP A 133 15.55 -5.19 -1.37
C ASP A 133 15.03 -5.65 -2.74
N ASN A 134 14.31 -6.78 -2.75
CA ASN A 134 13.72 -7.38 -3.94
C ASN A 134 12.23 -7.59 -3.74
N TRP A 135 11.39 -6.72 -4.31
CA TRP A 135 9.94 -6.78 -4.15
C TRP A 135 9.32 -7.12 -5.50
N TYR A 136 8.71 -8.29 -5.59
CA TYR A 136 8.19 -8.85 -6.81
C TYR A 136 6.81 -9.46 -6.57
N LEU A 137 5.79 -8.87 -7.19
CA LEU A 137 4.41 -9.34 -7.11
C LEU A 137 3.89 -9.57 -8.52
N THR A 138 3.36 -10.75 -8.80
CA THR A 138 2.76 -11.09 -10.11
C THR A 138 1.67 -12.14 -9.96
N SER A 139 0.82 -12.25 -10.98
CA SER A 139 -0.15 -13.33 -11.11
C SER A 139 -0.14 -13.90 -12.52
N ASN A 140 -0.42 -15.20 -12.64
CA ASN A 140 -0.72 -15.85 -13.93
C ASN A 140 -2.22 -15.84 -14.27
N GLY A 141 -3.04 -15.27 -13.39
CA GLY A 141 -4.46 -15.07 -13.59
C GLY A 141 -4.86 -13.69 -13.11
N GLU A 142 -5.90 -13.63 -12.29
CA GLU A 142 -6.37 -12.37 -11.73
C GLU A 142 -5.38 -11.84 -10.69
N MET A 143 -5.09 -10.53 -10.77
CA MET A 143 -4.37 -9.77 -9.75
C MET A 143 -5.11 -8.47 -9.49
N VAL A 144 -5.76 -8.36 -8.33
CA VAL A 144 -6.58 -7.19 -7.99
C VAL A 144 -6.16 -6.61 -6.65
N ASN A 145 -6.01 -5.28 -6.62
CA ASN A 145 -5.99 -4.49 -5.39
C ASN A 145 -7.26 -3.64 -5.31
N ASN A 146 -8.11 -3.89 -4.31
CA ASN A 146 -9.34 -3.15 -4.07
C ASN A 146 -9.24 -2.14 -2.92
N ASP A 147 -8.24 -2.27 -2.05
CA ASP A 147 -8.05 -1.40 -0.89
C ASP A 147 -6.60 -0.88 -0.84
N LEU A 148 -5.84 -1.14 0.21
CA LEU A 148 -4.56 -0.48 0.45
C LEU A 148 -3.36 -1.40 0.27
N MET A 149 -2.36 -0.94 -0.48
CA MET A 149 -0.99 -1.45 -0.40
C MET A 149 -0.01 -0.33 -0.06
N VAL A 150 0.94 -0.62 0.83
CA VAL A 150 1.98 0.33 1.24
C VAL A 150 3.34 -0.30 1.09
N PHE A 151 4.20 0.41 0.36
CA PHE A 151 5.58 0.08 0.08
C PHE A 151 6.46 1.17 0.70
N TYR A 152 7.21 0.81 1.74
CA TYR A 152 7.94 1.78 2.56
C TYR A 152 9.37 1.32 2.87
N GLN A 153 10.33 2.21 2.63
CA GLN A 153 11.69 2.05 3.13
C GLN A 153 12.05 3.18 4.11
N LYS A 154 12.74 2.86 5.22
CA LYS A 154 13.16 3.88 6.19
C LYS A 154 14.11 4.91 5.57
N GLN A 155 14.97 4.47 4.66
CA GLN A 155 15.75 5.33 3.78
C GLN A 155 15.59 4.84 2.34
N ARG A 156 15.71 5.76 1.37
CA ARG A 156 15.63 5.40 -0.03
C ARG A 156 16.83 4.53 -0.43
N SER A 157 16.59 3.57 -1.31
CA SER A 157 17.65 2.78 -1.95
C SER A 157 17.33 2.56 -3.42
N ALA A 158 18.24 1.92 -4.16
CA ALA A 158 18.01 1.54 -5.56
C ALA A 158 16.96 0.40 -5.74
N SER A 159 16.37 -0.09 -4.64
CA SER A 159 15.34 -1.13 -4.68
C SER A 159 14.17 -0.76 -5.56
N LEU A 160 13.64 -1.78 -6.22
CA LEU A 160 12.48 -1.67 -7.07
C LEU A 160 11.32 -2.48 -6.51
N VAL A 161 10.15 -1.86 -6.51
CA VAL A 161 8.88 -2.55 -6.38
C VAL A 161 8.42 -2.94 -7.79
N ASP A 162 8.58 -4.21 -8.16
CA ASP A 162 8.13 -4.75 -9.45
C ASP A 162 6.77 -5.45 -9.24
N ILE A 163 5.70 -4.78 -9.66
CA ILE A 163 4.35 -5.37 -9.68
C ILE A 163 4.05 -5.66 -11.15
N ARG A 164 3.64 -6.87 -11.52
CA ARG A 164 3.35 -7.19 -12.93
C ARG A 164 1.90 -7.55 -13.15
N GLY A 165 1.22 -6.77 -13.99
CA GLY A 165 -0.16 -7.00 -14.41
C GLY A 165 -1.16 -6.94 -13.25
N MET A 166 -1.69 -5.76 -12.94
CA MET A 166 -2.65 -5.58 -11.83
C MET A 166 -3.83 -4.70 -12.23
N THR A 167 -5.02 -5.08 -11.80
CA THR A 167 -6.18 -4.19 -11.70
C THR A 167 -6.15 -3.50 -10.35
N ASN A 168 -5.81 -2.21 -10.32
CA ASN A 168 -5.82 -1.42 -9.09
C ASN A 168 -7.11 -0.59 -9.04
N ASN A 169 -7.98 -0.88 -8.09
CA ASN A 169 -9.19 -0.12 -7.77
C ASN A 169 -9.07 0.66 -6.45
N GLY A 170 -8.07 0.33 -5.63
CA GLY A 170 -7.78 0.98 -4.37
C GLY A 170 -6.61 1.97 -4.48
N GLN A 171 -5.74 1.98 -3.47
CA GLN A 171 -4.61 2.89 -3.34
C GLN A 171 -3.31 2.12 -3.10
N ILE A 172 -2.24 2.56 -3.75
CA ILE A 172 -0.90 1.99 -3.58
C ILE A 172 0.09 3.12 -3.30
N TYR A 173 0.68 3.11 -2.10
CA TYR A 173 1.68 4.10 -1.68
C TYR A 173 3.09 3.60 -1.85
N PHE A 174 3.98 4.49 -2.28
CA PHE A 174 5.42 4.30 -2.31
C PHE A 174 6.10 5.43 -1.54
N ARG A 175 6.76 5.07 -0.44
CA ARG A 175 7.47 5.99 0.46
C ARG A 175 8.94 5.62 0.50
N ASN A 176 9.82 6.56 0.11
CA ASN A 176 11.24 6.29 -0.11
C ASN A 176 11.49 5.05 -1.00
N SER A 177 10.56 4.70 -1.89
CA SER A 177 10.64 3.48 -2.71
C SER A 177 10.45 3.82 -4.18
N ASN A 178 11.16 3.08 -5.05
CA ASN A 178 11.02 3.20 -6.49
C ASN A 178 10.04 2.16 -7.00
N PHE A 179 8.94 2.59 -7.60
CA PHE A 179 8.00 1.71 -8.27
C PHE A 179 8.44 1.47 -9.71
N LEU A 180 8.73 0.23 -10.09
CA LEU A 180 8.93 -0.14 -11.50
C LEU A 180 7.60 -0.60 -12.09
N ILE A 181 7.18 0.07 -13.15
CA ILE A 181 5.97 -0.30 -13.88
C ILE A 181 6.36 -1.19 -15.06
N ASN A 182 5.97 -2.46 -14.96
CA ASN A 182 6.23 -3.49 -15.94
C ASN A 182 4.96 -4.35 -16.15
N GLY A 183 4.18 -4.03 -17.17
CA GLY A 183 2.96 -4.74 -17.56
C GLY A 183 1.72 -3.86 -17.60
N ASP A 184 0.68 -4.38 -18.27
CA ASP A 184 -0.62 -3.72 -18.41
C ASP A 184 -1.24 -3.38 -17.05
N ARG A 185 -1.92 -2.24 -16.98
CA ARG A 185 -2.61 -1.76 -15.78
C ARG A 185 -4.05 -1.41 -16.09
N ALA A 186 -4.95 -1.98 -15.30
CA ALA A 186 -6.37 -1.68 -15.35
C ALA A 186 -6.87 -1.12 -14.01
N GLY A 187 -8.11 -0.66 -14.01
CA GLY A 187 -8.81 -0.21 -12.81
C GLY A 187 -8.93 1.30 -12.67
N THR A 188 -9.49 1.73 -11.54
CA THR A 188 -9.84 3.12 -11.23
C THR A 188 -9.09 3.66 -10.01
N GLY A 189 -8.08 2.92 -9.55
CA GLY A 189 -7.30 3.19 -8.35
C GLY A 189 -6.26 4.29 -8.52
N CYS A 190 -5.54 4.53 -7.43
CA CYS A 190 -4.49 5.52 -7.34
C CYS A 190 -3.14 4.87 -7.02
N PHE A 191 -2.09 5.42 -7.61
CA PHE A 191 -0.71 5.19 -7.21
C PHE A 191 -0.17 6.50 -6.65
N THR A 192 0.40 6.48 -5.45
CA THR A 192 0.86 7.68 -4.76
C THR A 192 2.33 7.56 -4.38
N ALA A 193 3.12 8.53 -4.81
CA ALA A 193 4.52 8.70 -4.40
C ALA A 193 4.58 9.82 -3.35
N ILE A 194 5.24 9.54 -2.23
CA ILE A 194 5.36 10.45 -1.09
C ILE A 194 6.73 10.26 -0.43
N ASP A 195 7.25 11.28 0.25
CA ASP A 195 8.49 11.26 1.05
C ASP A 195 9.60 10.55 0.28
N GLY A 196 9.99 11.09 -0.87
CA GLY A 196 11.04 10.53 -1.72
C GLY A 196 10.64 9.25 -2.46
N GLY A 197 9.35 8.93 -2.61
CA GLY A 197 8.88 7.90 -3.53
C GLY A 197 8.96 8.32 -5.00
N SER A 198 9.13 7.37 -5.91
CA SER A 198 9.19 7.65 -7.34
C SER A 198 8.52 6.57 -8.19
N PHE A 199 7.91 6.98 -9.30
CA PHE A 199 7.40 6.07 -10.33
C PHE A 199 8.39 5.96 -11.49
N TYR A 200 8.68 4.75 -11.96
CA TYR A 200 9.51 4.49 -13.15
C TYR A 200 8.69 3.72 -14.18
N ILE A 201 8.24 4.42 -15.21
CA ILE A 201 7.50 3.88 -16.36
C ILE A 201 8.51 3.49 -17.43
N LYS A 202 8.91 2.21 -17.41
CA LYS A 202 9.91 1.69 -18.34
C LYS A 202 9.37 1.44 -19.74
N TYR A 203 8.11 1.01 -19.82
CA TYR A 203 7.41 0.64 -21.04
C TYR A 203 6.08 1.41 -21.11
N PRO A 204 6.13 2.72 -21.39
CA PRO A 204 4.94 3.56 -21.41
C PRO A 204 3.94 3.16 -22.51
N GLU A 205 4.36 2.44 -23.54
CA GLU A 205 3.52 1.90 -24.61
C GLU A 205 2.56 0.77 -24.18
N MET A 206 2.72 0.25 -22.95
CA MET A 206 1.82 -0.77 -22.41
C MET A 206 0.41 -0.21 -22.17
N ASN A 207 -0.60 -1.08 -22.06
CA ASN A 207 -1.97 -0.63 -21.89
C ASN A 207 -2.19 -0.11 -20.47
N PHE A 208 -2.23 1.21 -20.33
CA PHE A 208 -2.67 1.89 -19.10
C PHE A 208 -4.12 2.33 -19.24
N ALA A 209 -4.98 1.86 -18.34
CA ALA A 209 -6.32 2.41 -18.23
C ALA A 209 -6.23 3.90 -17.90
N SER A 210 -6.83 4.75 -18.74
CA SER A 210 -6.91 6.20 -18.55
C SER A 210 -7.66 6.62 -17.28
N THR A 211 -8.30 5.66 -16.62
CA THR A 211 -8.99 5.82 -15.34
C THR A 211 -8.07 5.75 -14.12
N LEU A 212 -6.81 5.35 -14.29
CA LEU A 212 -5.81 5.32 -13.21
C LEU A 212 -5.33 6.74 -12.88
N SER A 213 -4.99 6.95 -11.61
CA SER A 213 -4.49 8.23 -11.11
C SER A 213 -3.09 8.08 -10.54
N TRP A 214 -2.22 9.03 -10.88
CA TRP A 214 -0.83 9.11 -10.42
C TRP A 214 -0.68 10.34 -9.55
N TYR A 215 -0.38 10.18 -8.26
CA TYR A 215 -0.34 11.29 -7.32
C TYR A 215 1.08 11.51 -6.79
N LEU A 216 1.60 12.72 -7.04
CA LEU A 216 2.83 13.23 -6.44
C LEU A 216 2.43 14.00 -5.18
N ALA A 217 2.50 13.35 -4.02
CA ALA A 217 1.88 13.86 -2.80
C ALA A 217 2.63 15.04 -2.16
N ASP A 218 3.92 15.19 -2.45
CA ASP A 218 4.77 16.25 -1.92
C ASP A 218 5.85 16.69 -2.92
N SER A 219 6.72 17.61 -2.48
CA SER A 219 7.79 18.22 -3.27
C SER A 219 8.96 17.28 -3.62
N THR A 220 9.06 16.13 -2.97
CA THR A 220 10.16 15.16 -3.13
C THR A 220 9.78 13.98 -4.03
N ALA A 221 8.50 13.81 -4.33
CA ALA A 221 8.01 12.78 -5.23
C ALA A 221 8.49 13.02 -6.68
N SER A 222 8.63 11.94 -7.45
CA SER A 222 8.91 12.06 -8.89
C SER A 222 8.25 10.99 -9.75
N MET A 223 8.11 11.29 -11.03
CA MET A 223 7.61 10.37 -12.05
C MET A 223 8.57 10.38 -13.24
N VAL A 224 9.18 9.24 -13.53
CA VAL A 224 10.11 9.04 -14.64
C VAL A 224 9.43 8.21 -15.72
N VAL A 225 9.43 8.71 -16.95
CA VAL A 225 8.91 8.02 -18.13
C VAL A 225 10.03 7.80 -19.13
N ASN A 226 10.16 6.57 -19.60
CA ASN A 226 11.14 6.24 -20.64
C ASN A 226 10.68 6.78 -22.00
N GLY A 227 11.40 7.77 -22.52
CA GLY A 227 11.15 8.41 -23.81
C GLY A 227 11.85 7.76 -24.99
N ASP A 228 12.40 6.55 -24.85
CA ASP A 228 12.96 5.75 -25.96
C ASP A 228 11.97 4.73 -26.55
N SER A 229 10.76 4.65 -26.01
CA SER A 229 9.71 3.72 -26.46
C SER A 229 9.19 4.07 -27.85
N ASN A 230 8.61 3.10 -28.55
CA ASN A 230 8.11 3.19 -29.92
C ASN A 230 6.89 4.14 -30.10
N GLU A 231 6.40 4.27 -31.35
CA GLU A 231 5.36 5.22 -31.82
C GLU A 231 4.02 5.19 -31.05
N ASP A 232 3.76 4.18 -30.21
CA ASP A 232 2.48 4.02 -29.52
C ASP A 232 2.35 4.90 -28.25
N ILE A 233 3.44 5.44 -27.71
CA ILE A 233 3.42 6.31 -26.53
C ILE A 233 2.64 7.61 -26.75
N ASP A 234 2.60 8.12 -27.99
CA ASP A 234 1.98 9.39 -28.35
C ASP A 234 0.47 9.43 -28.03
N ASN A 235 -0.17 8.27 -27.87
CA ASN A 235 -1.59 8.12 -27.58
C ASN A 235 -1.91 8.01 -26.08
N ILE A 236 -0.91 8.05 -25.20
CA ILE A 236 -1.08 7.79 -23.77
C ILE A 236 -0.99 9.11 -23.00
N THR A 237 -2.01 9.35 -22.17
CA THR A 237 -2.05 10.50 -21.26
C THR A 237 -2.13 10.01 -19.83
N PHE A 238 -1.12 10.32 -19.03
CA PHE A 238 -1.11 10.00 -17.61
C PHE A 238 -1.90 11.06 -16.85
N LYS A 239 -2.89 10.63 -16.04
CA LYS A 239 -3.62 11.54 -15.16
C LYS A 239 -2.84 11.79 -13.88
N VAL A 240 -2.16 12.92 -13.82
CA VAL A 240 -1.23 13.27 -12.73
C VAL A 240 -1.85 14.31 -11.79
N TYR A 241 -1.78 14.04 -10.50
CA TYR A 241 -2.20 14.97 -9.45
C TYR A 241 -1.00 15.41 -8.63
N GLY A 242 -1.10 16.59 -8.03
CA GLY A 242 -0.09 17.08 -7.10
C GLY A 242 1.17 17.66 -7.73
N PHE A 243 1.26 17.76 -9.07
CA PHE A 243 2.43 18.36 -9.72
C PHE A 243 2.62 19.82 -9.30
N GLY A 244 3.79 20.17 -8.79
CA GLY A 244 4.08 21.47 -8.19
C GLY A 244 4.91 21.37 -6.92
N ASN A 245 5.15 22.52 -6.28
CA ASN A 245 6.02 22.66 -5.11
C ASN A 245 7.44 22.07 -5.31
N GLY A 246 7.92 21.96 -6.55
CA GLY A 246 9.26 21.44 -6.86
C GLY A 246 9.37 19.93 -7.10
N ASN A 247 8.27 19.17 -7.07
CA ASN A 247 8.31 17.79 -7.56
C ASN A 247 8.54 17.72 -9.08
N LYS A 248 8.81 16.51 -9.59
CA LYS A 248 9.39 16.34 -10.93
C LYS A 248 8.63 15.34 -11.78
N ILE A 249 8.43 15.71 -13.03
CA ILE A 249 8.11 14.80 -14.13
C ILE A 249 9.34 14.73 -15.02
N GLU A 250 9.82 13.52 -15.28
CA GLU A 250 11.13 13.27 -15.83
C GLU A 250 11.02 12.37 -17.06
N LEU A 251 11.80 12.68 -18.09
CA LEU A 251 11.91 11.90 -19.30
C LEU A 251 13.31 11.29 -19.37
N SER A 252 13.39 9.96 -19.35
CA SER A 252 14.66 9.24 -19.52
C SER A 252 14.85 8.87 -20.99
N SER A 253 16.08 9.02 -21.53
CA SER A 253 16.40 8.59 -22.90
C SER A 253 17.84 8.10 -23.00
N THR A 254 18.09 7.16 -23.90
CA THR A 254 19.41 6.68 -24.32
C THR A 254 20.10 7.66 -25.26
N SER A 255 19.38 8.65 -25.80
CA SER A 255 19.93 9.70 -26.63
C SER A 255 20.86 10.62 -25.82
N GLU A 256 22.06 10.86 -26.34
CA GLU A 256 22.98 11.86 -25.77
C GLU A 256 22.48 13.30 -25.91
N LYS A 257 21.41 13.53 -26.70
CA LYS A 257 20.84 14.84 -27.02
C LYS A 257 19.58 15.18 -26.22
N LEU A 258 19.50 14.76 -24.96
CA LEU A 258 18.37 15.07 -24.08
C LEU A 258 18.04 16.57 -23.97
N ASP A 259 19.03 17.44 -24.19
CA ASP A 259 18.84 18.89 -24.22
C ASP A 259 17.92 19.37 -25.36
N ASP A 260 17.77 18.59 -26.43
CA ASP A 260 16.86 18.88 -27.54
C ASP A 260 15.39 18.55 -27.20
N SER A 261 15.13 17.95 -26.04
CA SER A 261 13.77 17.69 -25.56
C SER A 261 13.04 19.01 -25.25
N THR A 262 11.79 19.11 -25.68
CA THR A 262 10.95 20.29 -25.43
C THR A 262 9.74 19.93 -24.58
N TYR A 263 9.13 20.91 -23.93
CA TYR A 263 7.85 20.75 -23.26
C TYR A 263 6.89 21.88 -23.63
N ILE A 264 5.59 21.59 -23.58
CA ILE A 264 4.50 22.55 -23.80
C ILE A 264 3.40 22.25 -22.78
N TYR A 265 2.88 23.27 -22.13
CA TYR A 265 1.69 23.16 -21.29
C TYR A 265 0.50 23.82 -21.99
N ASP A 266 -0.54 23.04 -22.28
CA ASP A 266 -1.84 23.53 -22.73
C ASP A 266 -2.67 23.94 -21.51
N ALA A 267 -2.83 25.24 -21.31
CA ALA A 267 -3.56 25.80 -20.17
C ALA A 267 -5.09 25.58 -20.24
N GLU A 268 -5.64 25.33 -21.44
CA GLU A 268 -7.07 25.05 -21.63
C GLU A 268 -7.36 23.57 -21.34
N ALA A 269 -6.55 22.67 -21.91
CA ALA A 269 -6.68 21.24 -21.67
C ALA A 269 -6.16 20.79 -20.30
N GLY A 270 -5.22 21.54 -19.71
CA GLY A 270 -4.53 21.14 -18.48
C GLY A 270 -3.48 20.05 -18.71
N VAL A 271 -2.96 19.92 -19.93
CA VAL A 271 -2.04 18.85 -20.33
C VAL A 271 -0.64 19.41 -20.52
N LEU A 272 0.32 18.85 -19.79
CA LEU A 272 1.75 19.03 -20.02
C LEU A 272 2.23 17.94 -20.99
N THR A 273 2.80 18.36 -22.10
CA THR A 273 3.37 17.49 -23.12
C THR A 273 4.88 17.63 -23.14
N ILE A 274 5.60 16.52 -23.08
CA ILE A 274 7.06 16.48 -23.23
C ILE A 274 7.40 15.72 -24.51
N THR A 275 8.22 16.30 -25.36
CA THR A 275 8.70 15.67 -26.60
C THR A 275 10.17 15.32 -26.46
N SER A 276 10.50 14.04 -26.67
CA SER A 276 11.85 13.53 -26.62
C SER A 276 12.68 13.97 -27.84
N PRO A 277 14.02 13.88 -27.79
CA PRO A 277 14.88 14.23 -28.93
C PRO A 277 14.63 13.35 -30.16
N CYS A 278 14.07 12.16 -29.94
CA CYS A 278 13.73 11.19 -30.98
C CYS A 278 12.32 11.42 -31.56
N GLY A 279 11.59 12.42 -31.05
CA GLY A 279 10.25 12.78 -31.51
C GLY A 279 9.09 12.13 -30.76
N TYR A 280 9.37 11.31 -29.73
CA TYR A 280 8.33 10.64 -28.94
C TYR A 280 7.64 11.61 -27.99
N ILE A 281 6.32 11.51 -27.85
CA ILE A 281 5.47 12.46 -27.12
C ILE A 281 4.89 11.79 -25.88
N CYS A 282 5.13 12.37 -24.71
CA CYS A 282 4.51 11.97 -23.44
C CYS A 282 3.52 13.03 -22.98
N ASN A 283 2.28 12.64 -22.70
CA ASN A 283 1.24 13.56 -22.22
C ASN A 283 0.92 13.30 -20.74
N PHE A 284 0.78 14.39 -19.98
CA PHE A 284 0.45 14.39 -18.56
C PHE A 284 -0.71 15.36 -18.31
N ASP A 285 -1.90 14.85 -18.01
CA ASP A 285 -3.01 15.68 -17.52
C ASP A 285 -2.73 16.06 -16.06
N ILE A 286 -2.09 17.23 -15.89
CA ILE A 286 -1.75 17.82 -14.59
C ILE A 286 -2.84 18.78 -14.07
N GLY A 287 -3.87 19.05 -14.88
CA GLY A 287 -4.95 19.98 -14.59
C GLY A 287 -4.66 21.42 -15.05
N THR A 288 -5.67 22.28 -14.92
CA THR A 288 -5.60 23.70 -15.31
C THR A 288 -5.08 24.59 -14.18
N GLY A 289 -4.78 25.86 -14.48
CA GLY A 289 -4.47 26.89 -13.47
C GLY A 289 -3.00 27.07 -13.13
N TYR A 290 -2.08 26.41 -13.84
CA TYR A 290 -0.65 26.66 -13.71
C TYR A 290 -0.26 27.97 -14.43
N ASN A 291 0.71 28.69 -13.86
CA ASN A 291 1.36 29.81 -14.56
C ASN A 291 2.46 29.26 -15.47
N THR A 292 2.32 29.44 -16.79
CA THR A 292 3.28 28.94 -17.80
C THR A 292 4.70 29.48 -17.61
N GLU A 293 4.86 30.65 -16.99
CA GLU A 293 6.18 31.28 -16.76
C GLU A 293 6.97 30.64 -15.62
N LEU A 294 6.34 29.79 -14.79
CA LEU A 294 6.99 29.13 -13.66
C LEU A 294 7.50 27.72 -13.98
N PHE A 295 7.21 27.17 -15.16
CA PHE A 295 7.77 25.88 -15.53
C PHE A 295 9.28 26.03 -15.74
N GLU A 296 10.02 25.10 -15.15
CA GLU A 296 11.47 25.04 -15.25
C GLU A 296 11.87 23.67 -15.76
N ASP A 297 12.90 23.63 -16.58
CA ASP A 297 13.48 22.40 -17.09
C ASP A 297 15.00 22.38 -16.95
N PHE A 298 15.53 21.20 -16.65
CA PHE A 298 16.96 20.99 -16.49
C PHE A 298 17.31 19.51 -16.70
N ILE A 299 18.60 19.21 -16.82
CA ILE A 299 19.09 17.85 -16.88
C ILE A 299 19.61 17.44 -15.51
N LEU A 300 19.19 16.26 -15.05
CA LEU A 300 19.81 15.57 -13.93
C LEU A 300 20.59 14.35 -14.41
N ILE A 301 21.60 13.98 -13.65
CA ILE A 301 22.20 12.65 -13.70
C ILE A 301 21.63 11.92 -12.51
N GLU A 302 20.90 10.83 -12.75
CA GLU A 302 20.38 10.05 -11.64
C GLU A 302 21.55 9.34 -10.92
N GLU A 303 21.81 9.76 -9.68
CA GLU A 303 22.85 9.19 -8.83
C GLU A 303 22.27 8.08 -7.96
N GLY A 304 23.03 6.98 -7.80
CA GLY A 304 23.07 6.06 -6.64
C GLY A 304 21.82 5.24 -6.31
N GLU A 305 20.62 5.76 -6.51
CA GLU A 305 19.35 5.25 -5.97
C GLU A 305 18.24 5.12 -7.01
N SER A 306 18.55 5.36 -8.30
CA SER A 306 17.65 5.12 -9.43
C SER A 306 17.89 3.74 -10.10
N PRO A 307 16.87 3.08 -10.65
CA PRO A 307 17.02 1.95 -11.57
C PRO A 307 17.94 2.22 -12.77
N ASP A 308 17.95 3.46 -13.25
CA ASP A 308 18.69 3.92 -14.43
C ASP A 308 19.97 4.66 -14.01
N GLN A 309 20.74 4.07 -13.09
CA GLN A 309 21.99 4.63 -12.54
C GLN A 309 22.87 5.31 -13.61
N ASN A 310 23.23 6.58 -13.36
CA ASN A 310 24.05 7.42 -14.24
C ASN A 310 23.45 7.73 -15.63
N LYS A 311 22.15 7.47 -15.83
CA LYS A 311 21.42 7.95 -17.01
C LYS A 311 21.10 9.43 -16.83
N LYS A 312 21.21 10.19 -17.92
CA LYS A 312 20.73 11.57 -17.96
C LYS A 312 19.20 11.53 -18.09
N VAL A 313 18.52 12.37 -17.34
CA VAL A 313 17.07 12.57 -17.43
C VAL A 313 16.76 14.04 -17.63
N LYS A 314 15.76 14.32 -18.48
CA LYS A 314 15.20 15.67 -18.64
C LYS A 314 14.11 15.84 -17.59
N CYS A 315 14.31 16.78 -16.68
CA CYS A 315 13.34 17.07 -15.62
C CYS A 315 12.54 18.30 -15.98
N ILE A 316 11.22 18.21 -15.81
CA ILE A 316 10.31 19.35 -15.76
C ILE A 316 9.83 19.48 -14.32
N THR A 317 9.92 20.69 -13.77
CA THR A 317 9.43 21.02 -12.44
C THR A 317 8.59 22.29 -12.47
N TYR A 318 7.78 22.46 -11.43
CA TYR A 318 7.01 23.66 -11.16
C TYR A 318 7.20 24.04 -9.69
N PRO A 319 7.96 25.11 -9.38
CA PRO A 319 8.24 25.52 -8.01
C PRO A 319 7.03 26.20 -7.34
N GLY A 320 6.05 26.66 -8.13
CA GLY A 320 4.83 27.28 -7.61
C GLY A 320 3.92 26.28 -6.87
N LYS A 321 2.93 26.83 -6.16
CA LYS A 321 1.92 26.01 -5.48
C LYS A 321 1.09 25.21 -6.49
N VAL A 322 0.82 23.94 -6.16
CA VAL A 322 -0.12 23.08 -6.91
C VAL A 322 -1.48 23.79 -7.04
N PRO A 323 -1.98 24.05 -8.26
CA PRO A 323 -3.33 24.56 -8.47
C PRO A 323 -4.39 23.64 -7.86
N ALA A 324 -5.51 24.22 -7.42
CA ALA A 324 -6.57 23.45 -6.77
C ALA A 324 -7.20 22.45 -7.76
N ARG A 325 -7.11 21.16 -7.44
CA ARG A 325 -7.73 20.06 -8.18
C ARG A 325 -8.22 19.02 -7.17
N GLU A 326 -9.49 18.64 -7.25
CA GLU A 326 -10.01 17.60 -6.37
C GLU A 326 -9.33 16.26 -6.66
N LEU A 327 -8.82 15.62 -5.62
CA LEU A 327 -8.29 14.26 -5.70
C LEU A 327 -9.45 13.28 -5.87
N PRO A 328 -9.32 12.24 -6.73
CA PRO A 328 -10.33 11.19 -6.82
C PRO A 328 -10.37 10.41 -5.50
N ALA A 329 -11.53 9.81 -5.18
CA ALA A 329 -11.73 9.07 -3.93
C ALA A 329 -10.65 7.99 -3.68
N SER A 330 -10.16 7.32 -4.74
CA SER A 330 -9.08 6.34 -4.65
C SER A 330 -7.74 6.95 -4.20
N CYS A 331 -7.47 8.23 -4.50
CA CYS A 331 -6.28 8.94 -4.00
C CYS A 331 -6.46 9.51 -2.58
N GLN A 332 -7.67 9.44 -2.01
CA GLN A 332 -7.98 9.95 -0.68
C GLN A 332 -7.93 8.87 0.41
N ILE A 333 -7.76 7.59 0.05
CA ILE A 333 -7.50 6.51 1.01
C ILE A 333 -6.17 6.84 1.69
N PRO A 334 -6.14 7.10 3.02
CA PRO A 334 -4.96 7.65 3.67
C PRO A 334 -3.81 6.65 3.78
N TYR A 335 -2.59 7.18 3.74
CA TYR A 335 -1.39 6.43 4.08
C TYR A 335 -1.47 5.91 5.52
N LYS A 336 -1.01 4.68 5.74
CA LYS A 336 -0.86 4.07 7.05
C LYS A 336 0.48 3.37 7.12
N ASP A 337 1.22 3.62 8.21
CA ASP A 337 2.43 2.86 8.49
C ASP A 337 2.09 1.37 8.67
N ALA A 338 3.10 0.51 8.48
CA ALA A 338 2.96 -0.90 8.80
C ALA A 338 2.53 -1.04 10.27
N PRO A 339 1.45 -1.79 10.56
CA PRO A 339 1.02 -1.99 11.94
C PRO A 339 2.15 -2.65 12.76
N PRO A 340 2.27 -2.31 14.05
CA PRO A 340 3.10 -3.08 14.96
C PRO A 340 2.60 -4.53 14.97
N PHE A 341 3.53 -5.45 15.15
CA PHE A 341 3.27 -6.88 15.13
C PHE A 341 3.26 -7.45 16.56
N PRO A 342 2.44 -8.48 16.84
CA PRO A 342 2.42 -9.14 18.13
C PRO A 342 3.76 -9.82 18.45
N MET A 343 4.27 -9.55 19.67
CA MET A 343 5.45 -10.21 20.26
C MET A 343 5.10 -11.05 21.49
N ASP A 344 3.89 -10.87 22.02
CA ASP A 344 3.33 -11.60 23.15
C ASP A 344 1.79 -11.66 23.03
N ASP A 345 1.15 -12.31 24.00
CA ASP A 345 -0.30 -12.54 24.02
C ASP A 345 -1.12 -11.31 24.48
N THR A 346 -0.48 -10.17 24.73
CA THR A 346 -1.14 -8.93 25.16
C THR A 346 -1.53 -8.02 24.01
N PHE A 347 -1.14 -8.37 22.78
CA PHE A 347 -1.43 -7.57 21.61
C PHE A 347 -2.95 -7.43 21.39
N PRO A 348 -3.48 -6.20 21.28
CA PRO A 348 -4.91 -5.99 21.17
C PRO A 348 -5.46 -6.58 19.87
N MET A 349 -6.60 -7.24 19.98
CA MET A 349 -7.34 -7.75 18.83
C MET A 349 -8.36 -6.74 18.30
N THR A 350 -9.09 -7.17 17.26
CA THR A 350 -10.18 -6.39 16.68
C THR A 350 -11.15 -5.90 17.75
N THR A 351 -11.27 -4.59 17.88
CA THR A 351 -12.20 -3.95 18.83
C THR A 351 -12.95 -2.83 18.14
N VAL A 352 -14.25 -2.71 18.44
CA VAL A 352 -15.05 -1.55 18.05
C VAL A 352 -15.34 -0.77 19.32
N PHE A 353 -14.94 0.49 19.36
CA PHE A 353 -15.16 1.38 20.48
C PHE A 353 -15.48 2.79 19.99
N THR A 354 -16.01 3.64 20.87
CA THR A 354 -16.18 5.06 20.54
C THR A 354 -14.92 5.84 20.91
N SER A 355 -14.45 6.72 20.02
CA SER A 355 -13.33 7.61 20.31
C SER A 355 -13.66 9.05 19.94
N THR A 356 -12.82 9.97 20.40
CA THR A 356 -12.75 11.35 19.91
C THR A 356 -11.45 11.55 19.13
N TRP A 357 -11.45 12.50 18.20
CA TRP A 357 -10.25 12.91 17.45
C TRP A 357 -10.35 14.38 17.05
N GLU A 358 -9.20 14.99 16.77
CA GLU A 358 -9.14 16.36 16.25
C GLU A 358 -9.27 16.36 14.72
N SER A 359 -10.11 17.25 14.21
CA SER A 359 -10.32 17.50 12.79
C SER A 359 -10.22 19.01 12.51
N THR A 360 -10.15 19.41 11.25
CA THR A 360 -10.10 20.82 10.86
C THR A 360 -11.38 21.17 10.10
N ASP A 361 -12.09 22.19 10.53
CA ASP A 361 -13.29 22.66 9.84
C ASP A 361 -12.96 23.42 8.54
N ASN A 362 -13.99 23.74 7.75
CA ASN A 362 -13.84 24.49 6.51
C ASN A 362 -13.25 25.90 6.69
N ALA A 363 -13.21 26.42 7.92
CA ALA A 363 -12.62 27.71 8.26
C ALA A 363 -11.17 27.59 8.76
N GLY A 364 -10.60 26.38 8.79
CA GLY A 364 -9.23 26.13 9.25
C GLY A 364 -9.08 26.05 10.77
N SER A 365 -10.18 25.94 11.52
CA SER A 365 -10.16 25.81 12.99
C SER A 365 -10.17 24.34 13.41
N THR A 366 -9.42 24.01 14.45
CA THR A 366 -9.42 22.67 15.06
C THR A 366 -10.75 22.43 15.79
N ILE A 367 -11.42 21.33 15.45
CA ILE A 367 -12.65 20.87 16.09
C ILE A 367 -12.44 19.47 16.66
N THR A 368 -13.13 19.14 17.76
CA THR A 368 -13.16 17.77 18.32
C THR A 368 -14.38 17.03 17.77
N GLU A 369 -14.11 15.97 17.02
CA GLU A 369 -15.14 15.05 16.54
C GLU A 369 -15.17 13.79 17.41
N SER A 370 -16.19 12.96 17.18
CA SER A 370 -16.33 11.68 17.86
C SER A 370 -17.02 10.66 16.96
N GLY A 371 -16.90 9.38 17.29
CA GLY A 371 -17.54 8.35 16.48
C GLY A 371 -17.13 6.93 16.84
N LEU A 372 -17.60 5.98 16.04
CA LEU A 372 -17.21 4.57 16.14
C LEU A 372 -15.88 4.35 15.42
N ILE A 373 -14.92 3.82 16.15
CA ILE A 373 -13.63 3.36 15.65
C ILE A 373 -13.62 1.84 15.64
N SER A 374 -13.22 1.26 14.50
CA SER A 374 -12.76 -0.12 14.43
C SER A 374 -11.24 -0.11 14.54
N ARG A 375 -10.70 -0.81 15.51
CA ARG A 375 -9.27 -1.07 15.66
C ARG A 375 -9.00 -2.50 15.23
N ILE A 376 -8.04 -2.69 14.34
CA ILE A 376 -7.48 -4.01 14.00
C ILE A 376 -6.00 -3.95 14.38
N GLY A 377 -5.61 -4.74 15.39
CA GLY A 377 -4.30 -4.57 16.03
C GLY A 377 -4.19 -3.22 16.70
N THR A 378 -3.33 -2.34 16.17
CA THR A 378 -3.25 -0.94 16.60
C THR A 378 -3.64 0.06 15.50
N SER A 379 -4.19 -0.43 14.39
CA SER A 379 -4.64 0.40 13.29
C SER A 379 -6.10 0.76 13.46
N ASP A 380 -6.37 2.06 13.59
CA ASP A 380 -7.71 2.60 13.80
C ASP A 380 -8.34 3.04 12.48
N ASN A 381 -9.63 2.75 12.34
CA ASN A 381 -10.48 3.13 11.21
C ASN A 381 -11.77 3.74 11.75
N THR A 382 -12.08 4.96 11.33
CA THR A 382 -13.38 5.57 11.63
C THR A 382 -14.47 4.88 10.80
N ILE A 383 -15.41 4.23 11.48
CA ILE A 383 -16.60 3.61 10.87
C ILE A 383 -17.68 4.68 10.63
N SER A 384 -17.86 5.57 11.60
CA SER A 384 -18.91 6.58 11.57
C SER A 384 -18.55 7.73 12.50
N THR A 385 -18.79 8.96 12.05
CA THR A 385 -18.67 10.17 12.85
C THR A 385 -20.04 10.53 13.43
N PHE A 386 -20.11 10.75 14.74
CA PHE A 386 -21.31 11.20 15.43
C PHE A 386 -21.55 12.70 15.26
N PRO A 387 -22.81 13.16 15.34
CA PRO A 387 -23.12 14.58 15.34
C PRO A 387 -22.49 15.31 16.53
N ASN A 388 -22.15 16.59 16.35
CA ASN A 388 -21.76 17.45 17.46
C ASN A 388 -22.94 17.75 18.39
N PRO A 389 -22.72 17.91 19.72
CA PRO A 389 -21.44 17.84 20.42
C PRO A 389 -20.86 16.41 20.55
N PRO A 390 -19.52 16.24 20.61
CA PRO A 390 -18.86 14.93 20.58
C PRO A 390 -19.40 13.98 21.66
N VAL A 391 -19.62 12.72 21.28
CA VAL A 391 -20.14 11.63 22.10
C VAL A 391 -19.13 10.51 22.23
N TYR A 392 -18.80 10.12 23.46
CA TYR A 392 -17.83 9.04 23.72
C TYR A 392 -18.14 8.28 25.00
N THR A 393 -17.57 7.08 25.14
CA THR A 393 -17.65 6.32 26.38
C THR A 393 -16.73 6.89 27.44
N SER A 394 -17.26 7.10 28.65
CA SER A 394 -16.47 7.49 29.81
C SER A 394 -16.83 6.64 31.03
N THR A 395 -15.94 6.63 32.02
CA THR A 395 -16.21 6.14 33.38
C THR A 395 -16.30 7.31 34.35
N TRP A 396 -17.23 7.24 35.30
CA TRP A 396 -17.39 8.25 36.35
C TRP A 396 -17.85 7.62 37.65
N VAL A 397 -17.65 8.35 38.74
CA VAL A 397 -18.06 7.95 40.08
C VAL A 397 -19.42 8.59 40.36
N ASP A 398 -20.46 7.77 40.55
CA ASP A 398 -21.84 8.23 40.75
C ASP A 398 -22.16 8.50 42.24
N ASP A 399 -21.29 8.00 43.12
CA ASP A 399 -21.13 8.26 44.56
C ASP A 399 -19.84 7.53 44.97
N ASP A 400 -19.10 7.97 45.99
CA ASP A 400 -17.71 7.58 46.40
C ASP A 400 -17.28 6.09 46.34
N THR A 401 -18.18 5.17 46.01
CA THR A 401 -17.98 3.73 45.92
C THR A 401 -18.44 3.08 44.59
N VAL A 402 -19.22 3.76 43.74
CA VAL A 402 -19.78 3.18 42.51
C VAL A 402 -19.15 3.80 41.28
N THR A 403 -18.31 3.01 40.60
CA THR A 403 -17.83 3.36 39.25
C THR A 403 -18.87 2.93 38.22
N ARG A 404 -19.40 3.89 37.47
CA ARG A 404 -20.26 3.66 36.31
C ARG A 404 -19.49 3.86 35.03
N SER A 405 -20.01 3.30 33.94
CA SER A 405 -19.56 3.56 32.58
C SER A 405 -20.77 3.86 31.70
N GLY A 406 -20.55 4.57 30.59
CA GLY A 406 -21.62 4.88 29.66
C GLY A 406 -21.21 5.89 28.60
N LEU A 407 -22.17 6.31 27.78
CA LEU A 407 -21.98 7.32 26.74
C LEU A 407 -22.24 8.71 27.33
N ILE A 408 -21.30 9.63 27.12
CA ILE A 408 -21.41 11.04 27.49
C ILE A 408 -21.29 11.91 26.25
N SER A 409 -21.93 13.08 26.26
CA SER A 409 -21.73 14.15 25.28
C SER A 409 -21.01 15.32 25.95
N GLN A 410 -20.08 15.95 25.24
CA GLN A 410 -19.33 17.09 25.77
C GLN A 410 -19.43 18.32 24.86
N SER A 411 -19.87 19.44 25.43
CA SER A 411 -19.88 20.75 24.76
C SER A 411 -19.05 21.73 25.59
N GLY A 412 -17.78 21.91 25.22
CA GLY A 412 -16.83 22.69 26.01
C GLY A 412 -16.55 22.05 27.37
N ILE A 413 -16.97 22.71 28.46
CA ILE A 413 -16.84 22.19 29.83
C ILE A 413 -18.08 21.42 30.31
N ASP A 414 -19.19 21.52 29.58
CA ASP A 414 -20.44 20.86 29.95
C ASP A 414 -20.41 19.40 29.47
N VAL A 415 -20.62 18.46 30.40
CA VAL A 415 -20.68 17.03 30.14
C VAL A 415 -22.08 16.52 30.50
N GLU A 416 -22.74 15.89 29.54
CA GLU A 416 -24.06 15.28 29.72
C GLU A 416 -23.98 13.76 29.58
N THR A 417 -24.55 13.02 30.53
CA THR A 417 -24.67 11.56 30.42
C THR A 417 -25.83 11.21 29.50
N ILE A 418 -25.54 10.66 28.32
CA ILE A 418 -26.55 10.17 27.37
C ILE A 418 -27.11 8.82 27.81
N SER A 419 -26.22 7.91 28.22
CA SER A 419 -26.60 6.56 28.61
C SER A 419 -25.62 6.00 29.63
N THR A 420 -26.11 5.20 30.56
CA THR A 420 -25.27 4.44 31.51
C THR A 420 -25.34 2.96 31.12
N PHE A 421 -24.17 2.33 30.94
CA PHE A 421 -24.09 0.90 30.74
C PHE A 421 -24.46 0.15 32.02
N PRO A 422 -25.12 -1.02 31.90
CA PRO A 422 -25.43 -1.84 33.06
C PRO A 422 -24.14 -2.23 33.78
N LEU A 423 -24.18 -2.19 35.11
CA LEU A 423 -23.12 -2.79 35.93
C LEU A 423 -23.13 -4.30 35.65
N ASN A 424 -22.03 -4.84 35.14
CA ASN A 424 -21.87 -6.30 35.05
C ASN A 424 -21.96 -6.86 36.49
N PRO A 425 -22.85 -7.84 36.76
CA PRO A 425 -23.02 -8.43 38.09
C PRO A 425 -21.79 -9.21 38.57
#